data_AF-A0AAP2JVL5-F1
#
_entry.id   AF-A0AAP2JVL5-F1
#
_cell.length_a   1.000
_cell.length_b   1.000
_cell.length_c   1.000
_cell.angle_alpha   90.00
_cell.angle_beta   90.00
_cell.angle_gamma   90.00
#
_symmetry.space_group_name_H-M   'P 1'
#
loop_
_entity.id
_entity.type
_entity.pdbx_description
1 polymer ?
#
loop_
_entity_poly.entity_id
_entity_poly.type
_entity_poly.pdbx_seq_one_letter_code
_entity_poly.pdbx_strand_id
1 'polypeptide(L)'
;MKGQAKKGGEIGLNGEHYKGGQFMPGNASTVKGEHSSTSRKSGRPRRVLIEPGILVEVNQGEKAIFALIREFVAIDNGVMRQTASAHTVAYYGLEASLPELIRRYNAGERYC
;
A
#
# COMPACT_ATOMS: atom_id res chain seq x y z
N MET A 1 -11.63 1.39 -31.54
CA MET A 1 -11.04 1.38 -30.19
C MET A 1 -9.98 0.28 -30.13
N LYS A 2 -8.76 0.58 -29.68
CA LYS A 2 -7.70 -0.42 -29.46
C LYS A 2 -7.78 -0.89 -28.00
N GLY A 3 -7.78 -2.20 -27.76
CA GLY A 3 -7.77 -2.78 -26.40
C GLY A 3 -9.11 -3.25 -25.84
N GLN A 4 -10.17 -3.32 -26.66
CA GLN A 4 -11.44 -3.94 -26.28
C GLN A 4 -11.82 -5.02 -27.29
N ALA A 5 -12.54 -6.04 -26.81
CA ALA A 5 -13.06 -7.14 -27.58
C ALA A 5 -13.98 -6.69 -28.71
N LYS A 6 -13.85 -7.31 -29.88
CA LYS A 6 -14.73 -7.06 -31.04
C LYS A 6 -16.20 -7.29 -30.70
N LYS A 7 -17.10 -6.66 -31.46
CA LYS A 7 -18.55 -6.92 -31.39
C LYS A 7 -18.79 -8.42 -31.67
N GLY A 8 -19.38 -9.14 -30.71
CA GLY A 8 -19.53 -10.60 -30.74
C GLY A 8 -18.60 -11.36 -29.79
N GLY A 9 -17.58 -10.70 -29.25
CA GLY A 9 -16.57 -11.28 -28.39
C GLY A 9 -15.32 -11.73 -29.14
N GLU A 10 -14.25 -11.97 -28.40
CA GLU A 10 -12.99 -12.50 -28.94
C GLU A 10 -12.17 -13.24 -27.88
N ILE A 11 -11.22 -14.06 -28.32
CA ILE A 11 -10.28 -14.77 -27.42
C ILE A 11 -9.09 -13.87 -27.12
N GLY A 12 -8.79 -13.69 -25.84
CA GLY A 12 -7.65 -12.92 -25.34
C GLY A 12 -6.31 -13.62 -25.51
N LEU A 13 -5.23 -12.86 -25.36
CA LEU A 13 -3.85 -13.39 -25.36
C LEU A 13 -3.61 -14.45 -24.26
N ASN A 14 -4.44 -14.45 -23.23
CA ASN A 14 -4.45 -15.41 -22.13
C ASN A 14 -5.31 -16.67 -22.41
N GLY A 15 -5.88 -16.80 -23.61
CA GLY A 15 -6.71 -17.94 -24.00
C GLY A 15 -8.16 -17.90 -23.52
N GLU A 16 -8.58 -16.85 -22.81
CA GLU A 16 -9.95 -16.72 -22.30
C GLU A 16 -10.88 -15.98 -23.28
N HIS A 17 -12.19 -16.26 -23.25
CA HIS A 17 -13.17 -15.58 -24.10
C HIS A 17 -13.70 -14.29 -23.45
N TYR A 18 -13.63 -13.17 -24.16
CA TYR A 18 -14.08 -11.83 -23.73
C TYR A 18 -15.35 -11.44 -24.48
N LYS A 19 -16.35 -10.89 -23.78
CA LYS A 19 -17.59 -10.42 -24.42
C LYS A 19 -17.30 -9.14 -25.20
N GLY A 20 -18.05 -8.86 -26.26
CA GLY A 20 -17.82 -7.65 -27.07
C GLY A 20 -17.88 -6.37 -26.24
N GLY A 21 -16.89 -5.49 -26.43
CA GLY A 21 -16.70 -4.27 -25.64
C GLY A 21 -15.94 -4.46 -24.32
N GLN A 22 -15.65 -5.70 -23.90
CA GLN A 22 -14.84 -5.95 -22.71
C GLN A 22 -13.36 -5.63 -22.97
N PHE A 23 -12.66 -5.08 -21.99
CA PHE A 23 -11.22 -4.81 -22.12
C PHE A 23 -10.40 -6.10 -22.28
N MET A 24 -9.48 -6.06 -23.24
CA MET A 24 -8.61 -7.18 -23.58
C MET A 24 -7.38 -7.24 -22.66
N PRO A 25 -6.84 -8.45 -22.40
CA PRO A 25 -5.66 -8.61 -21.58
C PRO A 25 -4.43 -8.05 -22.31
N GLY A 26 -3.54 -7.41 -21.55
CA GLY A 26 -2.28 -6.88 -22.09
C GLY A 26 -1.17 -7.93 -22.24
N ASN A 27 -1.31 -9.10 -21.60
CA ASN A 27 -0.35 -10.20 -21.66
C ASN A 27 -1.07 -11.57 -21.45
N ALA A 28 -0.36 -12.66 -21.70
CA ALA A 28 -0.90 -14.03 -21.57
C ALA A 28 -1.12 -14.48 -20.12
N SER A 29 -0.52 -13.80 -19.13
CA SER A 29 -0.64 -14.12 -17.71
C SER A 29 -1.75 -13.35 -16.98
N THR A 30 -2.46 -12.44 -17.67
CA THR A 30 -3.57 -11.69 -17.10
C THR A 30 -4.72 -12.67 -16.83
N VAL A 31 -5.24 -12.72 -15.61
CA VAL A 31 -6.46 -13.49 -15.28
C VAL A 31 -7.68 -12.60 -15.45
N LYS A 32 -8.68 -13.04 -16.22
CA LYS A 32 -9.90 -12.27 -16.45
C LYS A 32 -10.64 -11.99 -15.14
N GLY A 33 -10.94 -10.70 -14.90
CA GLY A 33 -11.61 -10.24 -13.69
C GLY A 33 -10.67 -9.94 -12.52
N GLU A 34 -9.38 -10.26 -12.66
CA GLU A 34 -8.37 -9.84 -11.70
C GLU A 34 -8.01 -8.37 -11.97
N HIS A 35 -8.32 -7.50 -11.01
CA HIS A 35 -7.74 -6.16 -11.00
C HIS A 35 -6.26 -6.29 -10.64
N SER A 36 -5.38 -5.69 -11.43
CA SER A 36 -3.96 -5.57 -11.07
C SER A 36 -3.87 -4.90 -9.69
N SER A 37 -3.65 -5.72 -8.65
CA SER A 37 -3.34 -5.29 -7.28
C SER A 37 -1.97 -4.62 -7.19
N THR A 38 -1.23 -4.67 -8.28
CA THR A 38 0.05 -4.01 -8.45
C THR A 38 -0.17 -2.65 -9.10
N SER A 39 -0.45 -1.64 -8.26
CA SER A 39 0.12 -0.32 -8.54
C SER A 39 1.57 -0.60 -8.98
N ARG A 40 1.90 -0.30 -10.24
CA ARG A 40 3.22 -0.61 -10.81
C ARG A 40 4.26 -0.34 -9.73
N LYS A 41 5.06 -1.36 -9.35
CA LYS A 41 6.25 -1.14 -8.53
C LYS A 41 7.13 -0.21 -9.36
N SER A 42 6.87 1.08 -9.31
CA SER A 42 7.76 2.07 -9.89
C SER A 42 9.03 1.88 -9.08
N GLY A 43 10.12 1.47 -9.72
CA GLY A 43 11.45 1.50 -9.11
C GLY A 43 11.91 2.92 -8.76
N ARG A 44 11.02 3.91 -8.84
CA ARG A 44 11.24 5.26 -8.36
C ARG A 44 11.21 5.25 -6.83
N PRO A 45 12.22 5.83 -6.17
CA PRO A 45 12.21 6.04 -4.73
C PRO A 45 10.91 6.72 -4.30
N ARG A 46 10.29 6.20 -3.24
CA ARG A 46 9.12 6.85 -2.64
C ARG A 46 9.60 7.77 -1.53
N ARG A 47 9.04 8.98 -1.48
CA ARG A 47 9.25 9.89 -0.36
C ARG A 47 8.18 9.65 0.69
N VAL A 48 8.58 9.40 1.93
CA VAL A 48 7.67 9.16 3.05
C VAL A 48 8.10 9.96 4.27
N LEU A 49 7.16 10.22 5.18
CA LEU A 49 7.44 10.86 6.44
C LEU A 49 8.10 9.87 7.40
N ILE A 50 9.29 10.21 7.89
CA ILE A 50 9.96 9.45 8.98
C ILE A 50 9.76 10.11 10.33
N GLU A 51 9.48 11.42 10.34
CA GLU A 51 9.16 12.23 11.51
C GLU A 51 8.16 13.32 11.09
N PRO A 52 7.50 14.02 12.03
CA PRO A 52 6.65 15.16 11.71
C PRO A 52 7.40 16.20 10.86
N GLY A 53 6.90 16.44 9.64
CA GLY A 53 7.49 17.40 8.71
C GLY A 53 8.76 16.93 7.97
N ILE A 54 9.31 15.75 8.28
CA ILE A 54 10.55 15.24 7.66
C ILE A 54 10.23 14.17 6.62
N LEU A 55 10.33 14.53 5.33
CA LEU A 55 10.19 13.62 4.19
C LEU A 55 11.55 13.19 3.63
N VAL A 56 11.79 11.87 3.62
CA VAL A 56 13.00 11.26 3.05
C VAL A 56 12.65 10.25 1.97
N GLU A 57 13.59 10.02 1.04
CA GLU A 57 13.52 8.91 0.10
C GLU A 57 13.82 7.60 0.82
N VAL A 58 13.01 6.58 0.54
CA VAL A 58 13.11 5.28 1.20
C VAL A 58 13.27 4.20 0.15
N ASN A 59 14.15 3.22 0.43
CA ASN A 59 14.44 2.14 -0.49
C ASN A 59 13.22 1.25 -0.67
N GLN A 60 13.25 0.46 -1.74
CA GLN A 60 12.18 -0.48 -2.03
C GLN A 60 12.15 -1.59 -0.97
N GLY A 61 11.06 -1.66 -0.21
CA GLY A 61 10.81 -2.69 0.80
C GLY A 61 10.80 -2.17 2.24
N GLU A 62 11.46 -1.05 2.51
CA GLU A 62 11.45 -0.41 3.83
C GLU A 62 10.13 0.36 4.03
N LYS A 63 9.56 0.26 5.25
CA LYS A 63 8.41 1.06 5.65
C LYS A 63 8.80 1.98 6.80
N ALA A 64 8.54 3.27 6.66
CA ALA A 64 8.76 4.21 7.74
C ALA A 64 7.72 4.00 8.85
N ILE A 65 8.18 3.81 10.10
CA ILE A 65 7.32 3.55 11.26
C ILE A 65 6.31 4.68 11.41
N PHE A 66 6.78 5.93 11.43
CA PHE A 66 5.90 7.10 11.57
C PHE A 66 4.83 7.16 10.49
N ALA A 67 5.19 6.94 9.21
CA ALA A 67 4.21 6.94 8.12
C ALA A 67 3.12 5.87 8.28
N LEU A 68 3.41 4.74 8.92
CA LEU A 68 2.44 3.67 9.14
C LEU A 68 1.41 4.01 10.22
N ILE A 69 1.84 4.65 11.31
CA ILE A 69 1.02 4.79 12.52
C ILE A 69 0.69 6.24 12.90
N ARG A 70 1.09 7.24 12.10
CA ARG A 70 0.89 8.68 12.41
C ARG A 70 -0.55 9.08 12.76
N GLU A 71 -1.55 8.37 12.23
CA GLU A 71 -2.97 8.67 12.49
C GLU A 71 -3.42 8.21 13.90
N PHE A 72 -2.62 7.38 14.58
CA PHE A 72 -2.93 6.78 15.88
C PHE A 72 -2.06 7.33 17.02
N VAL A 73 -1.08 8.17 16.70
CA VAL A 73 -0.05 8.64 17.64
C VAL A 73 0.16 10.15 17.54
N ALA A 74 0.66 10.73 18.62
CA ALA A 74 1.25 12.06 18.62
C ALA A 74 2.67 11.99 19.14
N ILE A 75 3.49 12.97 18.77
CA ILE A 75 4.85 13.13 19.29
C ILE A 75 4.85 14.39 20.14
N ASP A 76 5.13 14.20 21.43
CA ASP A 76 5.30 15.29 22.39
C ASP A 76 6.71 15.20 22.99
N ASN A 77 7.45 16.31 22.95
CA ASN A 77 8.84 16.38 23.43
C ASN A 77 9.75 15.26 22.88
N GLY A 78 9.58 14.91 21.60
CA GLY A 78 10.34 13.85 20.93
C GLY A 78 9.91 12.42 21.27
N VAL A 79 8.88 12.24 22.10
CA VAL A 79 8.36 10.93 22.49
C VAL A 79 7.04 10.65 21.78
N MET A 80 6.99 9.56 21.03
CA MET A 80 5.79 9.07 20.40
C MET A 80 4.88 8.39 21.43
N ARG A 81 3.59 8.76 21.43
CA ARG A 81 2.56 8.21 22.31
C ARG A 81 1.28 7.93 21.54
N GLN A 82 0.60 6.84 21.90
CA GLN A 82 -0.73 6.53 21.37
C GLN A 82 -1.73 7.61 21.79
N THR A 83 -2.54 8.07 20.83
CA THR A 83 -3.65 9.01 21.04
C THR A 83 -4.99 8.40 20.65
N ALA A 84 -4.99 7.37 19.80
CA ALA A 84 -6.21 6.66 19.41
C ALA A 84 -6.79 5.83 20.58
N SER A 85 -8.12 5.72 20.60
CA SER A 85 -8.83 4.88 21.56
C SER A 85 -8.53 3.40 21.37
N ALA A 86 -8.64 2.58 22.42
CA ALA A 86 -8.47 1.13 22.31
C ALA A 86 -9.44 0.49 21.30
N HIS A 87 -10.68 0.99 21.22
CA HIS A 87 -11.66 0.53 20.23
C HIS A 87 -11.20 0.81 18.80
N THR A 88 -10.64 2.00 18.54
CA THR A 88 -10.06 2.34 17.23
C THR A 88 -8.90 1.44 16.89
N VAL A 89 -7.96 1.23 17.83
CA VAL A 89 -6.80 0.34 17.61
C VAL A 89 -7.25 -1.08 17.28
N ALA A 90 -8.28 -1.59 17.97
CA ALA A 90 -8.84 -2.90 17.71
C ALA A 90 -9.58 -3.01 16.37
N TYR A 91 -10.34 -1.98 16.00
CA TYR A 91 -11.02 -1.91 14.71
C TYR A 91 -10.03 -2.04 13.53
N TYR A 92 -8.82 -1.50 13.67
CA TYR A 92 -7.76 -1.61 12.66
C TYR A 92 -6.83 -2.82 12.84
N GLY A 93 -7.04 -3.67 13.87
CA GLY A 93 -6.21 -4.85 14.12
C GLY A 93 -4.76 -4.53 14.51
N LEU A 94 -4.54 -3.43 15.23
CA LEU A 94 -3.22 -2.91 15.58
C LEU A 94 -2.82 -3.14 17.04
N GLU A 95 -3.58 -3.94 17.81
CA GLU A 95 -3.41 -4.09 19.26
C GLU A 95 -2.03 -4.61 19.64
N ALA A 96 -1.51 -5.59 18.87
CA ALA A 96 -0.20 -6.16 19.09
C ALA A 96 0.93 -5.32 18.47
N SER A 97 0.69 -4.70 17.31
CA SER A 97 1.73 -4.04 16.52
C SER A 97 1.98 -2.59 16.94
N LEU A 98 0.94 -1.85 17.32
CA LEU A 98 1.06 -0.42 17.63
C LEU A 98 2.00 -0.17 18.83
N PRO A 99 1.89 -0.88 19.97
CA PRO A 99 2.80 -0.67 21.10
C PRO A 99 4.26 -0.96 20.73
N GLU A 100 4.51 -1.99 19.94
CA GLU A 100 5.85 -2.37 19.50
C GLU A 100 6.45 -1.33 18.54
N LEU A 101 5.66 -0.82 17.59
CA LEU A 101 6.11 0.23 16.69
C LEU A 101 6.42 1.53 17.43
N ILE A 102 5.62 1.90 18.43
CA ILE A 102 5.90 3.05 19.31
C ILE A 102 7.20 2.83 20.08
N ARG A 103 7.40 1.63 20.65
CA ARG A 103 8.63 1.26 21.38
C ARG A 103 9.86 1.41 20.50
N ARG A 104 9.83 0.85 19.30
CA ARG A 104 10.93 0.93 18.31
C ARG A 104 11.20 2.37 17.89
N TYR A 105 10.16 3.15 17.62
CA TYR A 105 10.31 4.57 17.27
C TYR A 105 11.02 5.36 18.38
N ASN A 106 10.58 5.17 19.63
CA ASN A 106 11.16 5.82 20.80
C ASN A 106 12.59 5.32 21.11
N ALA A 107 12.96 4.13 20.63
CA ALA A 107 14.34 3.62 20.68
C ALA A 107 15.25 4.21 19.59
N GLY A 108 14.73 5.07 18.72
CA GLY A 108 15.48 5.71 17.63
C GLY A 108 15.32 5.02 16.28
N GLU A 109 14.59 3.92 16.19
CA GLU A 109 14.33 3.26 14.91
C GLU A 109 13.34 4.09 14.07
N ARG A 110 13.52 4.10 12.75
CA ARG A 110 12.64 4.83 11.82
C ARG A 110 11.96 3.92 10.80
N TYR A 111 12.43 2.68 10.66
CA TYR A 111 11.99 1.75 9.63
C TYR A 111 11.66 0.37 10.19
N CYS A 112 10.72 -0.33 9.55
CA CYS A 112 10.33 -1.70 9.84
C CYS A 112 10.13 -2.51 8.56
#